data_AF-A0A6F9CZX7-F1
#
_entry.id   AF-A0A6F9CZX7-F1
#
_cell.length_a   1.000
_cell.length_b   1.000
_cell.length_c   1.000
_cell.angle_alpha   90.00
_cell.angle_beta   90.00
_cell.angle_gamma   90.00
#
_symmetry.space_group_name_H-M   'P 1'
#
loop_
_entity.id
_entity.type
_entity.pdbx_description
1 polymer ?
#
loop_
_entity_poly.entity_id
_entity_poly.type
_entity_poly.pdbx_seq_one_letter_code
_entity_poly.pdbx_strand_id
1 'polypeptide(L)'
;MNIQTTCVTVNDTPVLVPVTLPQEQTGLPWIDAIMTQLRQEGWIHHLARHAVACFLTRGDLWISWEEGMKVFEGHLLDADYSLNAGNWMWLSASAFFHQSTRIFCPVRLG
;
A
#
# COMPACT_ATOMS: atom_id res chain seq x y z
N MET A 1 10.65 -20.70 4.99
CA MET A 1 10.54 -19.23 5.10
C MET A 1 9.10 -18.90 4.71
N ASN A 2 8.23 -18.69 5.71
CA ASN A 2 6.78 -18.66 5.54
C ASN A 2 6.36 -17.35 4.86
N ILE A 3 5.93 -17.42 3.61
CA ILE A 3 5.21 -16.35 2.95
C ILE A 3 3.79 -16.43 3.52
N GLN A 4 3.38 -15.47 4.35
CA GLN A 4 2.01 -15.45 4.86
C GLN A 4 1.08 -15.00 3.73
N THR A 5 0.51 -15.97 3.02
CA THR A 5 -0.52 -15.74 2.02
C THR A 5 -1.86 -15.54 2.74
N THR A 6 -2.30 -14.29 2.89
CA THR A 6 -3.65 -14.01 3.37
C THR A 6 -4.62 -14.05 2.19
N CYS A 7 -5.70 -14.81 2.31
CA CYS A 7 -6.77 -14.83 1.33
C CYS A 7 -7.53 -13.50 1.39
N VAL A 8 -7.45 -12.70 0.32
CA VAL A 8 -8.28 -11.51 0.17
C VAL A 8 -9.40 -11.86 -0.81
N THR A 9 -10.64 -11.68 -0.36
CA THR A 9 -11.83 -11.86 -1.20
C THR A 9 -12.03 -10.59 -2.02
N VAL A 10 -11.75 -10.66 -3.31
CA VAL A 10 -12.24 -9.67 -4.28
C VAL A 10 -13.42 -10.33 -5.00
N ASN A 11 -14.62 -9.78 -4.83
CA ASN A 11 -15.86 -10.27 -5.46
C ASN A 11 -16.15 -11.77 -5.21
N ASP A 12 -16.12 -12.23 -3.96
CA ASP A 12 -16.37 -13.63 -3.55
C ASP A 12 -15.44 -14.69 -4.17
N THR A 13 -14.40 -14.26 -4.89
CA THR A 13 -13.34 -15.14 -5.39
C THR A 13 -12.10 -15.01 -4.50
N PRO A 14 -11.59 -16.12 -3.93
CA PRO A 14 -10.33 -16.08 -3.19
C PRO A 14 -9.19 -15.95 -4.20
N VAL A 15 -8.72 -14.73 -4.42
CA VAL A 15 -7.49 -14.50 -5.19
C VAL A 15 -6.33 -14.55 -4.20
N LEU A 16 -5.38 -15.45 -4.45
CA LEU A 16 -4.11 -15.48 -3.73
C LEU A 16 -3.28 -14.27 -4.19
N VAL A 17 -3.56 -13.11 -3.61
CA VAL A 17 -2.70 -11.94 -3.79
C VAL A 17 -1.62 -12.03 -2.72
N PRO A 18 -0.32 -12.06 -3.07
CA PRO A 18 0.72 -11.92 -2.09
C PRO A 18 0.61 -10.50 -1.49
N VAL A 19 -0.02 -10.39 -0.32
CA VAL A 19 -0.19 -9.14 0.45
C VAL A 19 1.16 -8.53 0.82
N THR A 20 2.19 -9.36 0.99
CA THR A 20 3.57 -8.91 0.91
C THR A 20 3.88 -8.64 -0.56
N LEU A 21 3.93 -7.37 -0.99
CA LEU A 21 4.55 -6.98 -2.27
C LEU A 21 5.89 -7.73 -2.36
N PRO A 22 5.97 -8.82 -3.15
CA PRO A 22 7.18 -9.63 -3.21
C PRO A 22 8.29 -8.69 -3.62
N GLN A 23 9.46 -8.84 -2.99
CA GLN A 23 10.64 -8.05 -3.29
C GLN A 23 10.75 -7.82 -4.80
N GLU A 24 10.61 -6.55 -5.22
CA GLU A 24 11.05 -6.10 -6.54
C GLU A 24 10.34 -6.76 -7.74
N GLN A 25 9.03 -7.04 -7.61
CA GLN A 25 8.24 -7.65 -8.70
C GLN A 25 7.17 -6.74 -9.30
N THR A 26 6.98 -5.53 -8.79
CA THR A 26 5.99 -4.61 -9.35
C THR A 26 6.43 -4.03 -10.71
N GLY A 27 7.72 -4.09 -11.03
CA GLY A 27 8.29 -3.54 -12.27
C GLY A 27 8.29 -2.01 -12.31
N LEU A 28 8.03 -1.37 -11.17
CA LEU A 28 7.96 0.07 -10.98
C LEU A 28 9.06 0.45 -9.98
N PRO A 29 10.25 0.89 -10.46
CA PRO A 29 11.43 1.05 -9.62
C PRO A 29 11.19 2.00 -8.44
N TRP A 30 10.30 2.98 -8.61
CA TRP A 30 9.90 3.89 -7.54
C TRP A 30 9.16 3.19 -6.39
N ILE A 31 8.16 2.37 -6.71
CA ILE A 31 7.36 1.64 -5.71
C ILE A 31 8.21 0.57 -5.03
N ASP A 32 9.03 -0.13 -5.81
CA ASP A 32 9.94 -1.16 -5.31
C ASP A 32 10.97 -0.57 -4.32
N ALA A 33 11.56 0.60 -4.65
CA ALA A 33 12.49 1.29 -3.77
C ALA A 33 11.85 1.72 -2.44
N ILE A 34 10.63 2.26 -2.47
CA ILE A 34 9.89 2.66 -1.26
C ILE A 34 9.63 1.46 -0.37
N MET A 35 9.17 0.34 -0.94
CA MET A 35 8.90 -0.87 -0.17
C MET A 35 10.18 -1.49 0.42
N THR A 36 11.30 -1.37 -0.29
CA THR A 36 12.61 -1.77 0.23
C THR A 36 13.07 -0.86 1.36
N GLN A 37 12.94 0.46 1.22
CA GLN A 37 13.24 1.42 2.28
C GLN A 37 12.39 1.15 3.54
N LEU A 38 11.09 0.91 3.36
CA LEU A 38 10.19 0.59 4.46
C LEU A 38 10.65 -0.63 5.25
N ARG A 39 11.11 -1.69 4.56
CA ARG A 39 11.59 -2.92 5.22
C ARG A 39 12.94 -2.76 5.91
N GLN A 40 13.82 -1.92 5.37
CA GLN A 40 15.19 -1.75 5.89
C GLN A 40 15.25 -0.73 7.02
N GLU A 41 14.60 0.42 6.84
CA GLU A 41 14.69 1.57 7.76
C GLU A 41 13.49 1.65 8.70
N GLY A 42 12.36 1.02 8.36
CA GLY A 42 11.12 1.10 9.15
C GLY A 42 10.44 2.48 9.10
N TRP A 43 10.86 3.35 8.17
CA TRP A 43 10.27 4.66 7.94
C TRP A 43 10.31 5.03 6.47
N ILE A 44 9.26 5.69 5.99
CA ILE A 44 9.17 6.25 4.66
C ILE A 44 8.50 7.63 4.70
N HIS A 45 8.93 8.51 3.80
CA HIS A 45 8.39 9.86 3.65
C HIS A 45 6.89 9.83 3.32
N HIS A 46 6.13 10.82 3.79
CA HIS A 46 4.66 10.86 3.62
C HIS A 46 4.21 10.80 2.14
N LEU A 47 4.93 11.45 1.21
CA LEU A 47 4.64 11.34 -0.23
C LEU A 47 4.87 9.92 -0.77
N ALA A 48 5.85 9.20 -0.23
CA ALA A 48 6.10 7.81 -0.60
C ALA A 48 4.96 6.90 -0.11
N ARG A 49 4.43 7.17 1.11
CA ARG A 49 3.21 6.51 1.61
C ARG A 49 2.02 6.75 0.68
N HIS A 50 1.85 7.98 0.20
CA HIS A 50 0.78 8.33 -0.74
C HIS A 50 0.90 7.60 -2.07
N ALA A 51 2.11 7.49 -2.62
CA ALA A 51 2.37 6.79 -3.86
C ALA A 51 2.02 5.29 -3.75
N VAL A 52 2.50 4.63 -2.71
CA VAL A 52 2.23 3.19 -2.47
C VAL A 52 0.75 2.94 -2.19
N ALA A 53 0.12 3.75 -1.34
CA ALA A 53 -1.30 3.58 -1.02
C ALA A 53 -2.20 3.81 -2.24
N CYS A 54 -1.89 4.81 -3.08
CA CYS A 54 -2.62 5.05 -4.32
C CYS A 54 -2.45 3.88 -5.30
N PHE A 55 -1.21 3.41 -5.48
CA PHE A 55 -0.90 2.27 -6.35
C PHE A 55 -1.66 0.99 -5.92
N LEU A 56 -1.67 0.70 -4.61
CA LEU A 56 -2.31 -0.50 -4.06
C LEU A 56 -3.85 -0.45 -4.17
N THR A 57 -4.45 0.71 -3.92
CA THR A 57 -5.91 0.86 -3.84
C THR A 57 -6.49 1.29 -5.19
N ARG A 58 -6.96 2.52 -5.30
CA ARG A 58 -7.72 3.04 -6.46
C ARG A 58 -6.88 3.34 -7.71
N GLY A 59 -5.57 3.26 -7.63
CA GLY A 59 -4.66 3.59 -8.74
C GLY A 59 -4.56 2.46 -9.73
N ASP A 60 -4.02 1.32 -9.30
CA ASP A 60 -3.61 0.25 -10.21
C ASP A 60 -4.12 -1.13 -9.78
N LEU A 61 -3.89 -1.53 -8.53
CA LEU A 61 -4.15 -2.91 -8.09
C LEU A 61 -5.56 -3.19 -7.55
N TRP A 62 -6.33 -2.16 -7.17
CA TRP A 62 -7.69 -2.29 -6.64
C TRP A 62 -7.82 -3.21 -5.42
N ILE A 63 -6.79 -3.24 -4.57
CA ILE A 63 -6.77 -4.00 -3.31
C ILE A 63 -7.35 -3.15 -2.17
N SER A 64 -7.98 -3.80 -1.18
CA SER A 64 -8.49 -3.12 0.01
C SER A 64 -7.37 -2.44 0.79
N TRP A 65 -7.66 -1.24 1.29
CA TRP A 65 -6.75 -0.45 2.12
C TRP A 65 -6.42 -1.15 3.45
N GLU A 66 -7.28 -2.03 3.94
CA GLU A 66 -7.07 -2.81 5.17
C GLU A 66 -5.84 -3.73 5.06
N GLU A 67 -5.57 -4.29 3.89
CA GLU A 67 -4.42 -5.15 3.66
C GLU A 67 -3.12 -4.33 3.64
N GLY A 68 -3.16 -3.15 3.02
CA GLY A 68 -2.04 -2.20 3.06
C GLY A 68 -1.75 -1.73 4.48
N MET A 69 -2.80 -1.48 5.28
CA MET A 69 -2.68 -1.09 6.68
C MET A 69 -1.95 -2.15 7.51
N LYS A 70 -2.29 -3.44 7.36
CA LYS A 70 -1.63 -4.55 8.07
C LYS A 70 -0.13 -4.63 7.74
N VAL A 71 0.24 -4.42 6.49
CA VAL A 71 1.66 -4.40 6.06
C VAL A 71 2.40 -3.22 6.70
N PHE A 72 1.77 -2.05 6.74
CA PHE A 72 2.35 -0.85 7.35
C PHE A 72 2.49 -1.01 8.86
N GLU A 73 1.51 -1.61 9.53
CA GLU A 73 1.55 -1.87 10.97
C GLU A 73 2.69 -2.83 11.37
N GLY A 74 3.04 -3.77 10.51
CA GLY A 74 4.16 -4.69 10.75
C GLY A 74 5.56 -4.12 10.48
N HIS A 75 5.68 -3.02 9.72
CA HIS A 75 6.98 -2.49 9.26
C HIS A 75 7.27 -1.05 9.69
N LEU A 76 6.28 -0.18 9.84
CA LEU A 76 6.51 1.19 10.31
C LEU A 76 6.85 1.19 11.80
N LEU A 77 7.96 1.82 12.14
CA LEU A 77 8.32 2.10 13.53
C LEU A 77 7.44 3.19 14.16
N ASP A 78 6.86 4.07 13.33
CA ASP A 78 5.95 5.14 13.72
C ASP A 78 4.47 4.78 13.48
N ALA A 79 4.15 3.48 13.41
CA ALA A 79 2.77 3.03 13.23
C ALA A 79 1.91 3.35 14.47
N ASP A 80 1.07 4.37 14.36
CA ASP A 80 -0.08 4.55 15.24
C ASP A 80 -1.34 4.01 14.56
N TYR A 81 -2.12 3.19 15.25
CA TYR A 81 -3.30 2.53 14.70
C TYR A 81 -4.30 3.53 14.09
N SER A 82 -4.56 4.63 14.80
CA SER A 82 -5.56 5.61 14.39
C SER A 82 -5.08 6.43 13.18
N LEU A 83 -3.83 6.86 13.20
CA LEU A 83 -3.23 7.61 12.10
C LEU A 83 -3.04 6.74 10.86
N ASN A 84 -2.63 5.47 11.04
CA ASN A 84 -2.46 4.53 9.93
C ASN A 84 -3.82 4.28 9.25
N ALA A 85 -4.85 3.90 10.01
CA ALA A 85 -6.20 3.69 9.49
C ALA A 85 -6.76 4.96 8.80
N GLY A 86 -6.62 6.13 9.43
CA GLY A 86 -7.08 7.40 8.88
C GLY A 86 -6.42 7.75 7.54
N ASN A 87 -5.10 7.60 7.45
CA ASN A 87 -4.36 7.89 6.23
C ASN A 87 -4.69 6.89 5.10
N TRP A 88 -4.85 5.61 5.42
CA TRP A 88 -5.25 4.60 4.44
C TRP A 88 -6.65 4.87 3.87
N MET A 89 -7.62 5.20 4.71
CA MET A 89 -8.97 5.57 4.27
C MET A 89 -9.00 6.87 3.45
N TRP A 90 -8.14 7.84 3.77
CA TRP A 90 -7.99 9.06 2.97
C TRP A 90 -7.47 8.72 1.58
N LEU A 91 -6.36 7.99 1.49
CA LEU A 91 -5.65 7.76 0.24
C LEU A 91 -6.40 6.83 -0.71
N SER A 92 -7.16 5.88 -0.18
CA SER A 92 -8.09 5.03 -0.93
C SER A 92 -9.35 5.77 -1.41
N ALA A 93 -9.52 7.04 -1.01
CA ALA A 93 -10.74 7.83 -1.20
C ALA A 93 -12.00 7.17 -0.62
N SER A 94 -11.83 6.36 0.44
CA SER A 94 -12.94 5.70 1.14
C SER A 94 -13.57 6.61 2.19
N ALA A 95 -12.79 7.47 2.83
CA ALA A 95 -13.27 8.51 3.75
C ALA A 95 -12.42 9.79 3.66
N PHE A 96 -12.97 10.91 4.11
CA PHE A 96 -12.35 12.26 4.13
C PHE A 96 -12.05 12.89 2.76
N PHE A 97 -11.45 12.15 1.83
CA PHE A 97 -11.11 12.60 0.49
C PHE A 97 -11.95 11.88 -0.55
N HIS A 98 -12.66 12.64 -1.37
CA HIS A 98 -13.65 12.13 -2.33
C HIS A 98 -13.20 12.28 -3.79
N GLN A 99 -12.05 12.93 -4.05
CA GLN A 99 -11.59 13.19 -5.40
C GLN A 99 -10.72 12.03 -5.93
N SER A 100 -11.37 10.92 -6.27
CA SER A 100 -10.74 9.68 -6.75
C SER A 100 -10.02 9.81 -8.11
N THR A 101 -10.26 10.88 -8.86
CA THR A 101 -9.66 11.13 -10.18
C THR A 101 -8.20 11.60 -10.12
N ARG A 102 -7.70 12.01 -8.96
CA ARG A 102 -6.28 12.40 -8.79
C ARG A 102 -5.42 11.18 -8.49
N ILE A 103 -4.97 10.49 -9.52
CA ILE A 103 -4.12 9.29 -9.41
C ILE A 103 -2.65 9.70 -9.55
N PHE A 104 -1.78 9.19 -8.67
CA PHE A 104 -0.35 9.39 -8.79
C PHE A 104 0.22 8.51 -9.90
N CYS A 105 0.97 9.09 -10.83
CA CYS A 105 1.65 8.31 -11.86
C CYS A 105 2.94 7.71 -11.26
N PRO A 106 3.05 6.37 -11.14
CA PRO A 106 4.19 5.75 -10.46
C PRO A 106 5.53 5.92 -11.19
N VAL A 107 5.51 6.31 -12.47
CA VAL A 107 6.72 6.55 -13.29
C VAL A 107 7.19 8.01 -13.24
N ARG A 108 6.27 8.97 -13.10
CA ARG A 108 6.58 10.41 -13.16
C ARG A 108 6.85 11.04 -11.79
N LEU A 109 6.52 10.34 -10.69
CA LEU A 109 6.62 10.88 -9.34
C LEU A 109 8.03 10.85 -8.74
N GLY A 110 8.94 10.07 -9.33
CA GLY A 110 10.33 9.91 -8.87
C GLY A 110 11.27 11.01 -9.36
#